data_AF-A0A7K4RPV8-F1
#
_entry.id   AF-A0A7K4RPV8-F1
#
_cell.length_a   1.000
_cell.length_b   1.000
_cell.length_c   1.000
_cell.angle_alpha   90.00
_cell.angle_beta   90.00
_cell.angle_gamma   90.00
#
_symmetry.space_group_name_H-M   'P 1'
#
loop_
_entity.id
_entity.type
_entity.pdbx_description
1 polymer ?
#
loop_
_entity_poly.entity_id
_entity_poly.type
_entity_poly.pdbx_seq_one_letter_code
_entity_poly.pdbx_strand_id
1 'polypeptide(L)'
;SVSRCSFFGNDHIKTFDDSFYNFAGDCSYLLAGDCHKRSFTLLGDYKDGEKIGFSVYLGEYFNLHFSLDGSVMQEDKRVPIPFASNGIFIEKEAGYYKIFSDELGFVVKIDISGNIQIFLQEKHYNKTCGLCGNFNRFAEDDFRTQEGKTTTN
;
A
#
# COMPACT_ATOMS: atom_id res chain seq x y z
N SER A 1 15.41 -0.43 10.86
CA SER A 1 14.49 0.72 10.89
C SER A 1 13.35 0.48 9.93
N VAL A 2 12.17 1.01 10.21
CA VAL A 2 10.95 0.83 9.40
C VAL A 2 10.25 2.19 9.32
N SER A 3 9.72 2.58 8.17
CA SER A 3 8.85 3.76 8.04
C SER A 3 7.40 3.35 7.78
N ARG A 4 6.45 4.20 8.18
CA ARG A 4 5.01 3.95 8.10
C ARG A 4 4.32 5.03 7.29
N CYS A 5 3.65 4.63 6.23
CA CYS A 5 2.63 5.41 5.52
C CYS A 5 1.24 4.97 6.01
N SER A 6 0.26 5.88 6.04
CA SER A 6 -1.09 5.60 6.56
C SER A 6 -2.17 6.28 5.73
N PHE A 7 -3.24 5.54 5.45
CA PHE A 7 -4.47 6.01 4.84
C PHE A 7 -5.58 5.81 5.86
N PHE A 8 -6.22 6.89 6.30
CA PHE A 8 -7.18 6.83 7.41
C PHE A 8 -8.36 7.77 7.21
N GLY A 9 -9.51 7.44 7.81
CA GLY A 9 -10.75 8.11 7.49
C GLY A 9 -11.08 7.92 6.00
N ASN A 10 -11.75 8.90 5.39
CA ASN A 10 -12.17 8.78 3.99
C ASN A 10 -11.01 9.07 3.04
N ASP A 11 -10.30 10.17 3.25
CA ASP A 11 -9.36 10.76 2.29
C ASP A 11 -7.97 11.10 2.86
N HIS A 12 -7.72 10.95 4.17
CA HIS A 12 -6.46 11.39 4.75
C HIS A 12 -5.31 10.43 4.48
N ILE A 13 -4.16 11.00 4.08
CA ILE A 13 -2.91 10.29 3.82
C ILE A 13 -1.81 10.92 4.65
N LYS A 14 -0.99 10.05 5.25
CA LYS A 14 0.31 10.38 5.83
C LYS A 14 1.40 9.58 5.13
N THR A 15 2.38 10.25 4.50
CA THR A 15 3.48 9.60 3.76
C THR A 15 4.50 8.94 4.69
N PHE A 16 5.51 8.28 4.11
CA PHE A 16 6.66 7.74 4.86
C PHE A 16 7.52 8.82 5.53
N ASP A 17 7.49 10.05 5.00
CA ASP A 17 8.32 11.17 5.45
C ASP A 17 7.47 12.23 6.19
N ASP A 18 6.34 11.79 6.74
CA ASP A 18 5.42 12.56 7.60
C ASP A 18 4.63 13.70 6.91
N SER A 19 4.60 13.79 5.58
CA SER A 19 3.71 14.70 4.85
C SER A 19 2.25 14.28 4.99
N PHE A 20 1.37 15.26 5.21
CA PHE A 20 -0.07 15.04 5.36
C PHE A 20 -0.85 15.74 4.25
N TYR A 21 -1.80 15.02 3.66
CA TYR A 21 -2.69 15.55 2.62
C TYR A 21 -3.98 14.74 2.50
N ASN A 22 -4.94 15.30 1.76
CA ASN A 22 -6.22 14.65 1.47
C ASN A 22 -6.26 14.22 0.01
N PHE A 23 -6.81 13.04 -0.23
CA PHE A 23 -6.96 12.47 -1.55
C PHE A 23 -8.28 11.70 -1.64
N ALA A 24 -9.22 12.25 -2.39
CA ALA A 24 -10.47 11.59 -2.74
C ALA A 24 -10.33 10.98 -4.15
N GLY A 25 -10.01 9.68 -4.18
CA GLY A 25 -9.86 8.92 -5.42
C GLY A 25 -11.18 8.31 -5.91
N ASP A 26 -11.24 7.97 -7.19
CA ASP A 26 -12.39 7.27 -7.80
C ASP A 26 -11.94 6.15 -8.76
N CYS A 27 -10.77 5.57 -8.46
CA CYS A 27 -10.09 4.55 -9.27
C CYS A 27 -9.12 3.75 -8.38
N SER A 28 -8.33 2.87 -8.99
CA SER A 28 -7.19 2.21 -8.35
C SER A 28 -5.95 3.09 -8.42
N TYR A 29 -5.29 3.32 -7.27
CA TYR A 29 -4.09 4.15 -7.19
C TYR A 29 -2.92 3.40 -6.56
N LEU A 30 -1.71 3.69 -7.04
CA LEU A 30 -0.48 3.21 -6.44
C LEU A 30 -0.26 3.86 -5.08
N LEU A 31 -0.48 3.10 -4.00
CA LEU A 31 -0.22 3.58 -2.65
C LEU A 31 1.28 3.63 -2.40
N ALA A 32 1.96 2.51 -2.64
CA ALA A 32 3.41 2.38 -2.57
C ALA A 32 3.87 1.20 -3.44
N GLY A 33 5.05 1.29 -4.02
CA GLY A 33 5.71 0.18 -4.71
C GLY A 33 7.22 0.39 -4.78
N ASP A 34 7.97 -0.66 -5.09
CA ASP A 34 9.40 -0.55 -5.41
C ASP A 34 9.55 -0.10 -6.87
N CYS A 35 9.86 1.17 -7.09
CA CYS A 35 9.94 1.75 -8.43
C CYS A 35 11.34 1.64 -9.04
N HIS A 36 12.26 0.96 -8.35
CA HIS A 36 13.62 0.72 -8.81
C HIS A 36 13.79 -0.69 -9.40
N LYS A 37 13.38 -1.73 -8.67
CA LYS A 37 13.38 -3.12 -9.18
C LYS A 37 12.00 -3.63 -9.59
N ARG A 38 10.92 -2.90 -9.31
CA ARG A 38 9.54 -3.32 -9.60
C ARG A 38 9.19 -4.65 -8.93
N SER A 39 9.74 -4.88 -7.72
CA SER A 39 9.58 -6.14 -7.00
C SER A 39 8.18 -6.33 -6.39
N PHE A 40 7.51 -5.24 -6.02
CA PHE A 40 6.12 -5.27 -5.55
C PHE A 40 5.38 -3.96 -5.86
N THR A 41 4.06 -4.06 -5.96
CA THR A 41 3.13 -2.94 -6.13
C THR A 41 1.97 -3.11 -5.16
N LEU A 42 1.63 -2.05 -4.41
CA LEU A 42 0.51 -1.99 -3.47
C LEU A 42 -0.49 -0.95 -3.97
N LEU A 43 -1.67 -1.40 -4.39
CA LEU A 43 -2.75 -0.55 -4.89
C LEU A 43 -3.87 -0.43 -3.86
N GLY A 44 -4.50 0.74 -3.81
CA GLY A 44 -5.76 0.96 -3.10
C GLY A 44 -6.84 1.25 -4.12
N ASP A 45 -7.96 0.57 -3.98
CA ASP A 45 -9.12 0.71 -4.86
C ASP A 45 -10.10 1.67 -4.20
N TYR A 46 -10.50 2.71 -4.94
CA TYR A 46 -11.39 3.76 -4.47
C TYR A 46 -12.63 3.86 -5.36
N LYS A 47 -13.74 4.26 -4.74
CA LYS A 47 -14.97 4.63 -5.43
C LYS A 47 -15.67 5.73 -4.66
N ASP A 48 -16.10 6.78 -5.35
CA ASP A 48 -16.79 7.93 -4.77
C ASP A 48 -16.02 8.57 -3.58
N GLY A 49 -14.68 8.55 -3.63
CA GLY A 49 -13.80 9.07 -2.56
C GLY A 49 -13.58 8.10 -1.39
N GLU A 50 -14.21 6.92 -1.39
CA GLU A 50 -14.08 5.91 -0.34
C GLU A 50 -13.19 4.75 -0.77
N LYS A 51 -12.44 4.19 0.18
CA LYS A 51 -11.67 2.96 -0.05
C LYS A 51 -12.63 1.78 -0.12
N ILE A 52 -12.48 0.93 -1.15
CA ILE A 52 -13.31 -0.27 -1.35
C ILE A 52 -12.48 -1.56 -1.40
N GLY A 53 -11.18 -1.45 -1.58
CA GLY A 53 -10.30 -2.60 -1.68
C GLY A 53 -8.81 -2.25 -1.66
N PHE A 54 -8.01 -3.29 -1.66
CA PHE A 54 -6.56 -3.23 -1.68
C PHE A 54 -6.02 -4.38 -2.52
N SER A 55 -5.01 -4.12 -3.33
CA SER A 55 -4.39 -5.15 -4.16
C SER A 55 -2.88 -5.17 -3.99
N VAL A 56 -2.28 -6.36 -3.93
CA VAL A 56 -0.83 -6.56 -3.96
C VAL A 56 -0.44 -7.32 -5.22
N TYR A 57 0.59 -6.85 -5.91
CA TYR A 57 1.18 -7.51 -7.09
C TYR A 57 2.65 -7.78 -6.88
N LEU A 58 3.12 -8.97 -7.28
CA LEU A 58 4.53 -9.33 -7.39
C LEU A 58 4.87 -9.57 -8.87
N GLY A 59 5.43 -8.56 -9.53
CA GLY A 59 5.62 -8.58 -10.97
C GLY A 59 4.28 -8.74 -11.72
N GLU A 60 4.28 -9.53 -12.80
CA GLU A 60 3.10 -9.72 -13.67
C GLU A 60 2.32 -11.02 -13.37
N TYR A 61 2.85 -11.91 -12.53
CA TYR A 61 2.38 -13.30 -12.41
C TYR A 61 1.67 -13.62 -11.10
N PHE A 62 1.66 -12.69 -10.15
CA PHE A 62 1.03 -12.92 -8.86
C PHE A 62 0.30 -11.66 -8.41
N ASN A 63 -0.97 -11.82 -8.07
CA ASN A 63 -1.79 -10.79 -7.47
C ASN A 63 -2.69 -11.35 -6.37
N LEU A 64 -2.96 -10.53 -5.37
CA LEU A 64 -4.06 -10.75 -4.42
C LEU A 64 -4.90 -9.48 -4.36
N HIS A 65 -6.21 -9.66 -4.42
CA HIS A 65 -7.19 -8.60 -4.23
C HIS A 65 -7.93 -8.82 -2.91
N PHE A 66 -7.93 -7.79 -2.06
CA PHE A 66 -8.59 -7.74 -0.77
C PHE A 66 -9.77 -6.79 -0.86
N SER A 67 -10.96 -7.26 -0.52
CA SER A 67 -12.16 -6.43 -0.43
C SER A 67 -12.50 -6.15 1.03
N LEU A 68 -13.15 -5.02 1.32
CA LEU A 68 -13.46 -4.62 2.71
C LEU A 68 -14.43 -5.56 3.45
N ASP A 69 -15.12 -6.45 2.74
CA ASP A 69 -15.89 -7.54 3.34
C ASP A 69 -15.02 -8.67 3.93
N GLY A 70 -13.69 -8.52 3.83
CA GLY A 70 -12.71 -9.46 4.31
C GLY A 70 -12.46 -10.65 3.38
N SER A 71 -12.99 -10.61 2.15
CA SER A 71 -12.67 -11.59 1.12
C SER A 71 -11.30 -11.30 0.49
N VAL A 72 -10.60 -12.39 0.14
CA VAL A 72 -9.33 -12.33 -0.57
C VAL A 72 -9.42 -13.22 -1.78
N MET A 73 -9.10 -12.66 -2.94
CA MET A 73 -9.09 -13.33 -4.23
C MET A 73 -7.66 -13.39 -4.76
N GLN A 74 -7.24 -14.56 -5.22
CA GLN A 74 -6.08 -14.72 -6.09
C GLN A 74 -6.63 -15.06 -7.48
N GLU A 75 -6.41 -14.19 -8.45
CA GLU A 75 -7.13 -14.25 -9.74
C GLU A 75 -8.65 -14.35 -9.48
N ASP A 76 -9.32 -15.38 -10.02
CA ASP A 76 -10.76 -15.61 -9.85
C ASP A 76 -11.10 -16.56 -8.68
N LYS A 77 -10.13 -16.90 -7.83
CA LYS A 77 -10.31 -17.88 -6.75
C LYS A 77 -10.21 -17.22 -5.37
N ARG A 78 -11.24 -17.45 -4.56
CA ARG A 78 -11.22 -17.06 -3.15
C ARG A 78 -10.21 -17.92 -2.39
N VAL A 79 -9.33 -17.28 -1.62
CA VAL A 79 -8.36 -17.95 -0.76
C VAL A 79 -8.76 -17.83 0.72
N PRO A 80 -8.50 -18.86 1.55
CA PRO A 80 -8.75 -18.79 2.99
C PRO A 80 -7.69 -17.93 3.69
N ILE A 81 -7.99 -17.46 4.91
CA ILE A 81 -7.00 -16.85 5.81
C ILE A 81 -6.85 -17.76 7.03
N PRO A 82 -5.63 -18.16 7.43
CA PRO A 82 -4.34 -17.69 6.92
C PRO A 82 -4.02 -18.21 5.51
N PHE A 83 -3.21 -17.44 4.78
CA PHE A 83 -2.75 -17.75 3.42
C PHE A 83 -1.24 -17.54 3.30
N ALA A 84 -0.57 -18.36 2.51
CA ALA A 84 0.83 -18.18 2.14
C ALA A 84 1.09 -18.65 0.72
N SER A 85 1.65 -17.78 -0.13
CA SER A 85 2.09 -18.11 -1.48
C SER A 85 3.11 -17.10 -1.97
N ASN A 86 4.08 -17.52 -2.78
CA ASN A 86 5.08 -16.64 -3.42
C ASN A 86 5.80 -15.68 -2.45
N GLY A 87 6.05 -16.10 -1.20
CA GLY A 87 6.68 -15.26 -0.19
C GLY A 87 5.78 -14.14 0.37
N ILE A 88 4.47 -14.17 0.06
CA ILE A 88 3.42 -13.37 0.69
C ILE A 88 2.68 -14.21 1.72
N PHE A 89 2.42 -13.59 2.87
CA PHE A 89 1.66 -14.16 3.97
C PHE A 89 0.48 -13.26 4.30
N ILE A 90 -0.66 -13.86 4.62
CA ILE A 90 -1.86 -13.17 5.09
C ILE A 90 -2.32 -13.81 6.39
N GLU A 91 -2.51 -12.99 7.42
CA GLU A 91 -3.03 -13.42 8.71
C GLU A 91 -3.95 -12.36 9.33
N LYS A 92 -4.66 -12.73 10.40
CA LYS A 92 -5.38 -11.78 11.25
C LYS A 92 -4.55 -11.50 12.49
N GLU A 93 -4.24 -10.23 12.74
CA GLU A 93 -3.45 -9.79 13.89
C GLU A 93 -4.15 -8.60 14.56
N ALA A 94 -4.56 -8.75 15.82
CA ALA A 94 -5.14 -7.68 16.64
C ALA A 94 -6.28 -6.88 15.96
N GLY A 95 -7.16 -7.55 15.22
CA GLY A 95 -8.29 -6.92 14.52
C GLY A 95 -7.97 -6.41 13.11
N TYR A 96 -6.72 -6.54 12.68
CA TYR A 96 -6.29 -6.19 11.32
C TYR A 96 -6.12 -7.44 10.46
N TYR A 97 -6.36 -7.29 9.17
CA TYR A 97 -5.79 -8.16 8.15
C TYR A 97 -4.35 -7.70 7.89
N LYS A 98 -3.39 -8.59 8.12
CA LYS A 98 -1.97 -8.32 7.98
C LYS A 98 -1.44 -9.09 6.78
N ILE A 99 -0.98 -8.36 5.77
CA ILE A 99 -0.39 -8.89 4.54
C ILE A 99 1.09 -8.51 4.57
N PHE A 100 2.00 -9.47 4.48
CA PHE A 100 3.42 -9.17 4.60
C PHE A 100 4.31 -10.08 3.77
N SER A 101 5.51 -9.59 3.52
CA SER A 101 6.61 -10.36 2.95
C SER A 101 7.90 -9.96 3.64
N ASP A 102 8.56 -10.93 4.29
CA ASP A 102 9.86 -10.68 4.93
C ASP A 102 10.95 -10.43 3.88
N GLU A 103 10.93 -11.21 2.81
CA GLU A 103 11.88 -11.10 1.69
C GLU A 103 11.77 -9.74 1.00
N LEU A 104 10.55 -9.30 0.69
CA LEU A 104 10.30 -8.00 0.07
C LEU A 104 10.28 -6.86 1.10
N GLY A 105 10.16 -7.18 2.38
CA GLY A 105 10.30 -6.23 3.51
C GLY A 105 9.19 -5.19 3.59
N PHE A 106 7.95 -5.61 3.35
CA PHE A 106 6.77 -4.79 3.58
C PHE A 106 5.79 -5.49 4.52
N VAL A 107 5.02 -4.70 5.26
CA VAL A 107 3.84 -5.15 6.01
C VAL A 107 2.71 -4.17 5.70
N VAL A 108 1.53 -4.69 5.36
CA VAL A 108 0.30 -3.92 5.19
C VAL A 108 -0.70 -4.38 6.24
N LYS A 109 -1.29 -3.44 6.96
CA LYS A 109 -2.37 -3.69 7.92
C LYS A 109 -3.63 -2.97 7.46
N ILE A 110 -4.72 -3.71 7.35
CA ILE A 110 -6.04 -3.20 6.94
C ILE A 110 -7.03 -3.52 8.05
N ASP A 111 -7.73 -2.50 8.56
CA ASP A 111 -8.82 -2.71 9.52
C ASP A 111 -10.20 -2.82 8.83
N ILE A 112 -11.22 -3.15 9.63
CA ILE A 112 -12.61 -3.30 9.16
C ILE A 112 -13.24 -2.00 8.67
N SER A 113 -12.63 -0.85 8.99
CA SER A 113 -13.07 0.47 8.55
C SER A 113 -12.37 0.92 7.26
N GLY A 114 -11.51 0.06 6.70
CA GLY A 114 -10.75 0.35 5.48
C GLY A 114 -9.55 1.27 5.69
N ASN A 115 -9.11 1.50 6.93
CA ASN A 115 -7.84 2.20 7.16
C ASN A 115 -6.68 1.27 6.79
N ILE A 116 -5.68 1.81 6.09
CA ILE A 116 -4.53 1.05 5.59
C ILE A 116 -3.26 1.62 6.21
N GLN A 117 -2.41 0.77 6.78
CA GLN A 117 -1.07 1.13 7.21
C GLN A 117 -0.06 0.31 6.43
N ILE A 118 0.90 0.99 5.78
CA ILE A 118 1.99 0.36 5.04
C ILE A 118 3.29 0.62 5.78
N PHE A 119 4.01 -0.45 6.10
CA PHE A 119 5.32 -0.39 6.73
C PHE A 119 6.36 -0.92 5.76
N LEU A 120 7.42 -0.15 5.52
CA LEU A 120 8.53 -0.53 4.66
C LEU A 120 9.84 -0.56 5.44
N GLN A 121 10.61 -1.63 5.24
CA GLN A 121 11.99 -1.72 5.76
C GLN A 121 12.90 -0.71 5.05
N GLU A 122 13.94 -0.26 5.76
CA GLU A 122 14.95 0.71 5.28
C GLU A 122 15.58 0.38 3.92
N LYS A 123 15.56 -0.89 3.49
CA LYS A 123 16.07 -1.29 2.17
C LYS A 123 15.36 -0.60 1.00
N HIS A 124 14.17 -0.05 1.24
CA HIS A 124 13.37 0.72 0.28
C HIS A 124 13.61 2.23 0.29
N TYR A 125 14.56 2.70 1.10
CA TYR A 125 14.94 4.11 1.14
C TYR A 125 15.25 4.64 -0.27
N ASN A 126 14.59 5.74 -0.65
CA ASN A 126 14.70 6.42 -1.95
C ASN A 126 14.45 5.51 -3.16
N LYS A 127 13.61 4.49 -3.01
CA LYS A 127 13.24 3.53 -4.08
C LYS A 127 11.74 3.41 -4.26
N THR A 128 10.95 4.07 -3.43
CA THR A 128 9.50 3.96 -3.51
C THR A 128 8.91 4.99 -4.46
N CYS A 129 7.72 4.71 -4.95
CA CYS A 129 6.85 5.71 -5.53
C CYS A 129 5.38 5.35 -5.27
N GLY A 130 4.50 6.32 -5.49
CA GLY A 130 3.08 6.23 -5.17
C GLY A 130 2.64 7.36 -4.23
N LEU A 131 1.41 7.26 -3.75
CA LEU A 131 0.83 8.22 -2.81
C LEU A 131 1.60 8.33 -1.48
N CYS A 132 2.38 7.31 -1.11
CA CYS A 132 3.21 7.35 0.10
C CYS A 132 4.56 8.07 -0.06
N GLY A 133 4.85 8.65 -1.23
CA GLY A 133 6.11 9.36 -1.50
C GLY A 133 7.29 8.43 -1.84
N ASN A 134 8.50 8.97 -1.75
CA ASN A 134 9.74 8.31 -2.19
C ASN A 134 10.58 7.70 -1.04
N PHE A 135 10.15 7.89 0.21
CA PHE A 135 10.79 7.37 1.42
C PHE A 135 12.27 7.75 1.50
N ASN A 136 12.57 9.04 1.48
CA ASN A 136 13.93 9.58 1.54
C ASN A 136 14.17 10.51 2.76
N ARG A 137 13.17 10.65 3.65
CA ARG A 137 13.15 11.52 4.84
C ARG A 137 13.04 13.02 4.55
N PHE A 138 12.65 13.41 3.34
CA PHE A 138 12.44 14.79 2.94
C PHE A 138 10.97 15.00 2.52
N ALA A 139 10.16 15.44 3.47
CA ALA A 139 8.74 15.72 3.26
C ALA A 139 8.48 16.69 2.07
N GLU A 140 9.42 17.58 1.79
CA GLU A 140 9.29 18.63 0.77
C GLU A 140 9.21 18.08 -0.67
N ASP A 141 9.63 16.83 -0.91
CA ASP A 141 9.59 16.21 -2.23
C ASP A 141 8.63 15.01 -2.34
N ASP A 142 7.80 14.77 -1.34
CA ASP A 142 6.79 13.70 -1.36
C ASP A 142 5.74 13.88 -2.47
N PHE A 143 5.46 15.12 -2.86
CA PHE A 143 4.52 15.45 -3.95
C PHE A 143 5.21 15.54 -5.31
N ARG A 144 6.37 14.90 -5.46
CA ARG A 144 7.06 14.82 -6.74
C ARG A 144 6.38 13.80 -7.64
N THR A 145 5.88 14.28 -8.78
CA THR A 145 5.29 13.42 -9.81
C THR A 145 6.34 12.53 -10.46
N GLN A 146 5.88 11.52 -11.19
CA GLN A 146 6.76 10.65 -11.99
C GLN A 146 7.56 11.42 -13.06
N GLU A 147 7.07 12.58 -13.51
CA GLU A 147 7.78 13.49 -14.41
C GLU A 147 8.85 14.34 -13.70
N GLY A 148 8.98 14.19 -12.39
CA GLY A 148 9.96 14.90 -11.57
C GLY A 148 9.57 16.33 -11.19
N LYS A 149 8.30 16.73 -11.40
CA LYS A 149 7.77 18.02 -10.97
C LYS A 149 7.13 17.88 -9.59
N THR A 150 7.46 18.77 -8.66
CA THR A 150 6.75 18.85 -7.37
C THR A 150 5.43 19.58 -7.57
N THR A 151 4.32 18.96 -7.16
CA THR A 151 3.01 19.60 -7.13
C THR A 151 2.72 20.17 -5.75
N THR A 152 1.87 21.19 -5.69
CA THR A 152 1.27 21.63 -4.43
C THR A 152 0.13 20.68 -4.06
N ASN A 153 -0.02 20.44 -2.75
CA ASN A 153 -1.19 19.79 -2.16
C ASN A 153 -2.48 20.56 -2.51
#